data_AF-A0A398CL21-F1
#
_entry.id   AF-A0A398CL21-F1
#
_cell.length_a   1.000
_cell.length_b   1.000
_cell.length_c   1.000
_cell.angle_alpha   90.00
_cell.angle_beta   90.00
_cell.angle_gamma   90.00
#
_symmetry.space_group_name_H-M   'P 1'
#
loop_
_entity.id
_entity.type
_entity.pdbx_description
1 polymer ?
#
loop_
_entity_poly.entity_id
_entity_poly.type
_entity_poly.pdbx_seq_one_letter_code
_entity_poly.pdbx_strand_id
1 'polypeptide(L)'
;MTAYPLANREPYWKFVVGLNTESGGVWNAADGKHMRQFKLGEERNREERRVVIERLSNVDALPSLFARKFVSFWGGPDSSAFWSMEKLNMPKQTERVNKLERAVYAAMCFFGAIGLLALVRDRQYEWHRLFLILLFGYAAIHLFIEIQGRYRLDMIPILVLLQSYGVYAAYSRITLWLSPRADRDQGVPM
;
A
#
# COMPACT_ATOMS: atom_id res chain seq x y z
N MET A 1 -15.79 14.76 27.60
CA MET A 1 -16.35 14.76 26.23
C MET A 1 -15.86 16.02 25.54
N THR A 2 -15.31 15.92 24.33
CA THR A 2 -14.88 17.11 23.59
C THR A 2 -16.11 17.91 23.13
N ALA A 3 -16.01 19.24 23.11
CA ALA A 3 -17.12 20.15 22.76
C ALA A 3 -17.46 20.17 21.25
N TYR A 4 -17.19 19.07 20.54
CA TYR A 4 -17.05 19.07 19.10
C TYR A 4 -17.78 17.90 18.45
N PRO A 5 -18.61 18.15 17.40
CA PRO A 5 -19.26 17.07 16.66
C PRO A 5 -18.24 16.20 15.93
N LEU A 6 -18.59 14.93 15.72
CA LEU A 6 -17.84 13.98 14.88
C LEU A 6 -17.82 14.48 13.43
N ALA A 7 -16.78 15.23 13.08
CA ALA A 7 -16.57 15.77 11.75
C ALA A 7 -15.06 15.81 11.44
N ASN A 8 -14.70 15.61 10.18
CA ASN A 8 -13.31 15.79 9.75
C ASN A 8 -12.97 17.29 9.74
N ARG A 9 -11.92 17.67 10.47
CA ARG A 9 -11.50 19.07 10.64
C ARG A 9 -10.21 19.43 9.90
N GLU A 10 -9.59 18.44 9.25
CA GLU A 10 -8.40 18.56 8.41
C GLU A 10 -8.54 17.60 7.21
N PRO A 11 -9.45 17.89 6.27
CA PRO A 11 -9.65 17.06 5.09
C PRO A 11 -8.45 17.05 4.14
N TYR A 12 -7.59 18.06 4.16
CA TYR A 12 -6.51 18.22 3.18
C TYR A 12 -5.12 17.84 3.71
N TRP A 13 -4.94 17.71 5.03
CA TRP A 13 -3.66 17.36 5.66
C TRP A 13 -2.93 16.19 4.99
N LYS A 14 -3.66 15.10 4.69
CA LYS A 14 -3.06 13.93 4.03
C LYS A 14 -2.52 14.25 2.64
N PHE A 15 -3.15 15.17 1.90
CA PHE A 15 -2.67 15.60 0.58
C PHE A 15 -1.50 16.56 0.69
N VAL A 16 -1.49 17.44 1.71
CA VAL A 16 -0.34 18.28 2.03
C VAL A 16 0.87 17.38 2.17
N VAL A 17 0.88 16.49 3.16
CA VAL A 17 2.02 15.59 3.40
C VAL A 17 2.30 14.70 2.19
N GLY A 18 1.26 14.12 1.59
CA GLY A 18 1.37 13.18 0.49
C GLY A 18 2.01 13.74 -0.77
N LEU A 19 1.82 15.02 -1.07
CA LEU A 19 2.35 15.69 -2.27
C LEU A 19 3.67 16.42 -2.02
N ASN A 20 4.24 16.30 -0.82
CA ASN A 20 5.53 16.90 -0.51
C ASN A 20 6.67 16.13 -1.20
N THR A 21 7.33 16.77 -2.17
CA THR A 21 8.45 16.19 -2.92
C THR A 21 9.70 15.98 -2.07
N GLU A 22 9.94 16.86 -1.10
CA GLU A 22 11.12 16.84 -0.22
C GLU A 22 11.02 15.73 0.82
N SER A 23 9.85 15.57 1.45
CA SER A 23 9.63 14.46 2.38
C SER A 23 9.33 13.14 1.69
N GLY A 24 9.09 13.13 0.37
CA GLY A 24 8.73 11.92 -0.35
C GLY A 24 7.37 11.36 0.04
N GLY A 25 6.44 12.21 0.50
CA GLY A 25 5.09 11.80 0.85
C GLY A 25 4.90 11.23 2.27
N VAL A 26 5.94 11.26 3.12
CA VAL A 26 5.84 10.91 4.55
C VAL A 26 5.73 12.15 5.42
N TRP A 27 5.21 11.96 6.64
CA TRP A 27 5.15 13.00 7.65
C TRP A 27 6.50 13.70 7.85
N ASN A 28 6.48 15.03 7.96
CA ASN A 28 7.66 15.83 8.27
C ASN A 28 7.30 16.98 9.24
N ALA A 29 8.30 17.40 10.01
CA ALA A 29 8.12 18.44 11.01
C ALA A 29 7.87 19.84 10.41
N ALA A 30 8.34 20.10 9.18
CA ALA A 30 8.22 21.40 8.53
C ALA A 30 6.77 21.71 8.16
N ASP A 31 6.08 20.79 7.46
CA ASP A 31 4.65 20.89 7.14
C ASP A 31 3.82 21.01 8.43
N GLY A 32 4.15 20.21 9.44
CA GLY A 32 3.48 20.28 10.74
C GLY A 32 3.67 21.64 11.42
N LYS A 33 4.88 22.22 11.37
CA LYS A 33 5.18 23.53 11.97
C LYS A 33 4.45 24.65 11.23
N HIS A 34 4.41 24.58 9.90
CA HIS A 34 3.69 25.54 9.05
C HIS A 34 2.19 25.52 9.34
N MET A 35 1.54 24.35 9.26
CA MET A 35 0.09 24.26 9.42
C MET A 35 -0.39 24.60 10.85
N ARG A 36 0.45 24.37 11.87
CA ARG A 36 0.15 24.75 13.26
C ARG A 36 0.01 26.25 13.49
N GLN A 37 0.46 27.10 12.56
CA GLN A 37 0.30 28.56 12.65
C GLN A 37 -1.15 29.00 12.43
N PHE A 38 -1.94 28.22 11.69
CA PHE A 38 -3.34 28.51 11.36
C PHE A 38 -4.29 27.82 12.33
N LYS A 39 -5.42 28.44 12.65
CA LYS A 39 -6.45 27.82 13.50
C LYS A 39 -7.08 26.61 12.79
N LEU A 40 -7.26 25.52 13.54
CA LEU A 40 -7.93 24.31 13.06
C LEU A 40 -9.34 24.63 12.53
N GLY A 41 -9.71 24.05 11.38
CA GLY A 41 -10.95 24.33 10.67
C GLY A 41 -10.70 25.15 9.40
N GLU A 42 -11.62 26.06 9.06
CA GLU A 42 -11.63 26.78 7.78
C GLU A 42 -10.32 27.53 7.46
N GLU A 43 -9.67 28.14 8.44
CA GLU A 43 -8.44 28.88 8.22
C GLU A 43 -7.31 27.95 7.76
N ARG A 44 -7.06 26.87 8.51
CA ARG A 44 -6.09 25.85 8.13
C ARG A 44 -6.47 25.15 6.83
N ASN A 45 -7.75 24.82 6.63
CA ASN A 45 -8.22 24.16 5.41
C ASN A 45 -7.92 24.98 4.15
N ARG A 46 -8.08 26.32 4.21
CA ARG A 46 -7.72 27.20 3.09
C ARG A 46 -6.24 27.14 2.78
N GLU A 47 -5.39 27.16 3.79
CA GLU A 47 -3.94 27.08 3.60
C GLU A 47 -3.51 25.70 3.10
N GLU A 48 -4.02 24.62 3.69
CA GLU A 48 -3.73 23.25 3.23
C GLU A 48 -4.12 23.09 1.75
N ARG A 49 -5.30 23.59 1.36
CA ARG A 49 -5.74 23.56 -0.04
C ARG A 49 -4.82 24.38 -0.94
N ARG A 50 -4.36 25.56 -0.49
CA ARG A 50 -3.39 26.39 -1.23
C ARG A 50 -2.11 25.61 -1.49
N VAL A 51 -1.53 25.00 -0.45
CA VAL A 51 -0.29 24.21 -0.53
C VAL A 51 -0.46 22.97 -1.41
N VAL A 52 -1.62 22.30 -1.36
CA VAL A 52 -1.92 21.16 -2.25
C VAL A 52 -1.92 21.59 -3.71
N ILE A 53 -2.59 22.70 -4.04
CA ILE A 53 -2.63 23.22 -5.41
C ILE A 53 -1.24 23.64 -5.88
N GLU A 54 -0.46 24.29 -5.00
CA GLU A 54 0.93 24.67 -5.28
C GLU A 54 1.79 23.45 -5.62
N ARG A 55 1.71 22.37 -4.83
CA ARG A 55 2.45 21.13 -5.06
C ARG A 55 2.01 20.41 -6.34
N LEU A 56 0.71 20.39 -6.63
CA LEU A 56 0.19 19.82 -7.87
C LEU A 56 0.57 20.62 -9.12
N SER A 57 0.83 21.92 -8.97
CA SER A 57 1.25 22.79 -10.08
C SER A 57 2.68 22.47 -10.54
N ASN A 58 3.50 21.84 -9.70
CA ASN A 58 4.82 21.34 -10.08
C ASN A 58 4.73 19.95 -10.73
N VAL A 59 4.15 19.90 -11.93
CA VAL A 59 3.83 18.65 -12.65
C VAL A 59 5.07 17.80 -12.93
N ASP A 60 6.21 18.43 -13.22
CA ASP A 60 7.46 17.73 -13.57
C ASP A 60 8.03 16.94 -12.39
N ALA A 61 7.78 17.37 -11.16
CA ALA A 61 8.26 16.68 -9.96
C ALA A 61 7.37 15.47 -9.56
N LEU A 62 6.11 15.44 -10.00
CA LEU A 62 5.13 14.42 -9.58
C LEU A 62 5.51 12.99 -9.96
N PRO A 63 5.98 12.67 -11.19
CA PRO A 63 6.35 11.31 -11.54
C PRO A 63 7.47 10.75 -10.65
N SER A 64 8.49 11.57 -10.34
CA SER A 64 9.58 11.18 -9.46
C SER A 64 9.08 10.96 -8.02
N LEU A 65 8.21 11.84 -7.53
CA LEU A 65 7.56 11.67 -6.23
C LEU A 65 6.74 10.37 -6.17
N PHE A 66 5.91 10.11 -7.17
CA PHE A 66 5.06 8.92 -7.23
C PHE A 66 5.88 7.63 -7.29
N ALA A 67 6.96 7.60 -8.07
CA ALA A 67 7.88 6.46 -8.12
C ALA A 67 8.54 6.21 -6.75
N ARG A 68 9.07 7.26 -6.11
CA ARG A 68 9.67 7.16 -4.77
C ARG A 68 8.66 6.67 -3.74
N LYS A 69 7.43 7.20 -3.78
CA LYS A 69 6.34 6.79 -2.88
C LYS A 69 5.96 5.34 -3.09
N PHE A 70 5.82 4.90 -4.33
CA PHE A 70 5.47 3.52 -4.64
C PHE A 70 6.51 2.54 -4.07
N VAL A 71 7.80 2.81 -4.32
CA VAL A 71 8.90 1.98 -3.79
C VAL A 71 8.96 2.03 -2.27
N SER A 72 8.86 3.22 -1.67
CA SER A 72 8.94 3.36 -0.20
C SER A 72 7.75 2.70 0.50
N PHE A 73 6.54 2.85 -0.03
CA PHE A 73 5.33 2.36 0.60
C PHE A 73 5.25 0.84 0.50
N TRP A 74 5.38 0.27 -0.69
CA TRP A 74 5.24 -1.18 -0.92
C TRP A 74 6.54 -1.95 -0.62
N GLY A 75 7.71 -1.34 -0.89
CA GLY A 75 9.03 -1.97 -0.71
C GLY A 75 9.69 -1.75 0.65
N GLY A 76 9.26 -0.76 1.44
CA GLY A 76 9.84 -0.47 2.75
C GLY A 76 9.52 -1.52 3.83
N PRO A 77 10.31 -1.60 4.92
CA PRO A 77 9.94 -2.37 6.09
C PRO A 77 8.75 -1.72 6.82
N ASP A 78 7.99 -2.51 7.56
CA ASP A 78 6.95 -1.94 8.42
C ASP A 78 7.54 -1.19 9.63
N SER A 79 6.81 -0.18 10.11
CA SER A 79 7.24 0.64 11.25
C SER A 79 6.97 0.01 12.61
N SER A 80 6.18 -1.07 12.69
CA SER A 80 5.82 -1.72 13.96
C SER A 80 7.03 -2.19 14.74
N ALA A 81 8.01 -2.83 14.08
CA ALA A 81 9.22 -3.28 14.74
C ALA A 81 9.98 -2.13 15.41
N PHE A 82 10.07 -0.98 14.72
CA PHE A 82 10.64 0.24 15.28
C PHE A 82 9.85 0.71 16.50
N TRP A 83 8.54 0.93 16.37
CA TRP A 83 7.72 1.44 17.48
C TRP A 83 7.65 0.51 18.69
N SER A 84 7.75 -0.80 18.49
CA SER A 84 7.71 -1.80 19.57
C SER A 84 9.05 -2.01 20.27
N MET A 85 10.18 -1.86 19.57
CA MET A 85 11.50 -2.24 20.09
C MET A 85 12.49 -1.08 20.27
N GLU A 86 12.21 0.11 19.75
CA GLU A 86 13.09 1.28 19.87
C GLU A 86 13.42 1.58 21.33
N LYS A 87 12.41 1.65 22.20
CA LYS A 87 12.58 1.93 23.64
C LYS A 87 13.26 0.80 24.42
N LEU A 88 13.30 -0.40 23.86
CA LEU A 88 13.93 -1.57 24.48
C LEU A 88 15.42 -1.70 24.12
N ASN A 89 15.92 -0.85 23.20
CA ASN A 89 17.29 -0.89 22.70
C ASN A 89 17.71 -2.28 22.19
N MET A 90 16.83 -2.92 21.40
CA MET A 90 17.01 -4.27 20.85
C MET A 90 17.22 -4.24 19.32
N PRO A 91 18.32 -3.65 18.81
CA PRO A 91 18.51 -3.43 17.38
C PRO A 91 18.62 -4.73 16.59
N LYS A 92 19.28 -5.77 17.15
CA LYS A 92 19.44 -7.07 16.49
C LYS A 92 18.10 -7.79 16.29
N GLN A 93 17.21 -7.69 17.28
CA GLN A 93 15.89 -8.30 17.23
C GLN A 93 14.98 -7.54 16.26
N THR A 94 15.07 -6.21 16.26
CA THR A 94 14.38 -5.35 15.28
C THR A 94 14.78 -5.73 13.85
N GLU A 95 16.08 -5.89 13.59
CA GLU A 95 16.58 -6.31 12.29
C GLU A 95 16.07 -7.70 11.88
N ARG A 96 16.08 -8.67 12.81
CA ARG A 96 15.58 -10.03 12.55
C ARG A 96 14.09 -10.04 12.20
N VAL A 97 13.28 -9.30 12.94
CA VAL A 97 11.84 -9.18 12.69
C VAL A 97 11.58 -8.53 11.33
N ASN A 98 12.29 -7.44 11.02
CA ASN A 98 12.17 -6.79 9.71
C ASN A 98 12.58 -7.73 8.57
N LYS A 99 13.68 -8.50 8.70
CA LYS A 99 14.08 -9.48 7.68
C LYS A 99 13.02 -10.56 7.47
N LEU A 100 12.44 -11.09 8.54
CA LEU A 100 11.39 -12.11 8.47
C LEU A 100 10.11 -11.54 7.83
N GLU A 101 9.67 -10.37 8.28
CA GLU A 101 8.53 -9.64 7.69
C GLU A 101 8.73 -9.44 6.20
N ARG A 102 9.91 -8.93 5.79
CA ARG A 102 10.25 -8.71 4.39
C ARG A 102 10.26 -10.00 3.56
N ALA A 103 10.75 -11.12 4.11
CA ALA A 103 10.76 -12.40 3.42
C ALA A 103 9.33 -12.93 3.21
N VAL A 104 8.49 -12.89 4.25
CA VAL A 104 7.08 -13.30 4.17
C VAL A 104 6.33 -12.40 3.17
N TYR A 105 6.51 -11.08 3.28
CA TYR A 105 5.87 -10.13 2.39
C TYR A 105 6.29 -10.31 0.93
N ALA A 106 7.58 -10.54 0.67
CA ALA A 106 8.07 -10.83 -0.68
C ALA A 106 7.47 -12.12 -1.26
N ALA A 107 7.35 -13.18 -0.46
CA ALA A 107 6.68 -14.42 -0.86
C ALA A 107 5.19 -14.18 -1.18
N MET A 108 4.49 -13.42 -0.34
CA MET A 108 3.10 -13.03 -0.58
C MET A 108 2.95 -12.22 -1.89
N CYS A 109 3.84 -11.26 -2.15
CA CYS A 109 3.82 -10.51 -3.41
C CYS A 109 4.12 -11.39 -4.62
N PHE A 110 5.07 -12.32 -4.51
CA PHE A 110 5.42 -13.25 -5.59
C PHE A 110 4.24 -14.15 -5.96
N PHE A 111 3.66 -14.85 -4.99
CA PHE A 111 2.48 -15.68 -5.26
C PHE A 111 1.25 -14.82 -5.61
N GLY A 112 1.10 -13.63 -5.03
CA GLY A 112 0.06 -12.68 -5.42
C GLY A 112 0.15 -12.27 -6.89
N ALA A 113 1.35 -12.06 -7.42
CA ALA A 113 1.57 -11.79 -8.84
C ALA A 113 1.19 -13.00 -9.72
N ILE A 114 1.52 -14.22 -9.29
CA ILE A 114 1.06 -15.45 -9.99
C ILE A 114 -0.47 -15.54 -9.98
N GLY A 115 -1.10 -15.28 -8.83
CA GLY A 115 -2.55 -15.28 -8.69
C GLY A 115 -3.21 -14.24 -9.61
N LEU A 116 -2.65 -13.05 -9.67
CA LEU A 116 -3.09 -11.99 -10.59
C LEU A 116 -3.03 -12.43 -12.05
N LEU A 117 -1.89 -12.98 -12.48
CA LEU A 117 -1.71 -13.47 -13.85
C LEU A 117 -2.67 -14.61 -14.19
N ALA A 118 -2.91 -15.52 -13.25
CA ALA A 118 -3.87 -16.60 -13.41
C ALA A 118 -5.31 -16.06 -13.56
N LEU A 119 -5.71 -15.10 -12.73
CA LEU A 119 -7.04 -14.46 -12.80
C LEU A 119 -7.25 -13.67 -14.09
N VAL A 120 -6.24 -12.94 -14.58
CA VAL A 120 -6.37 -12.19 -15.84
C VAL A 120 -6.55 -13.14 -17.04
N ARG A 121 -5.96 -14.33 -16.97
CA ARG A 121 -6.11 -15.37 -18.00
C ARG A 121 -7.45 -16.09 -17.89
N ASP A 122 -7.97 -16.22 -16.68
CA ASP A 122 -9.20 -16.94 -16.38
C ASP A 122 -10.41 -15.98 -16.41
N ARG A 123 -11.23 -16.06 -17.46
CA ARG A 123 -12.39 -15.17 -17.63
C ARG A 123 -13.66 -15.67 -16.94
N GLN A 124 -13.57 -16.74 -16.15
CA GLN A 124 -14.73 -17.43 -15.58
C GLN A 124 -15.48 -16.61 -14.52
N TYR A 125 -14.78 -15.80 -13.71
CA TYR A 125 -15.37 -15.23 -12.48
C TYR A 125 -15.31 -13.71 -12.39
N GLU A 126 -16.42 -13.01 -12.57
CA GLU A 126 -16.41 -11.53 -12.59
C GLU A 126 -16.02 -10.85 -11.27
N TRP A 127 -16.13 -11.56 -10.14
CA TRP A 127 -15.85 -11.05 -8.80
C TRP A 127 -14.37 -10.76 -8.54
N HIS A 128 -13.44 -11.43 -9.23
CA HIS A 128 -12.01 -11.18 -9.00
C HIS A 128 -11.61 -9.75 -9.37
N ARG A 129 -12.35 -9.12 -10.31
CA ARG A 129 -12.13 -7.73 -10.73
C ARG A 129 -12.33 -6.74 -9.59
N LEU A 130 -13.20 -7.03 -8.63
CA LEU A 130 -13.38 -6.18 -7.45
C LEU A 130 -12.08 -6.10 -6.64
N PHE A 131 -11.39 -7.23 -6.42
CA PHE A 131 -10.11 -7.24 -5.70
C PHE A 131 -9.02 -6.48 -6.46
N LEU A 132 -9.02 -6.53 -7.79
CA LEU A 132 -8.10 -5.75 -8.62
C LEU A 132 -8.37 -4.25 -8.49
N ILE A 133 -9.64 -3.84 -8.59
CA ILE A 133 -10.06 -2.45 -8.43
C ILE A 133 -9.68 -1.93 -7.04
N LEU A 134 -9.89 -2.74 -5.99
CA LEU A 134 -9.50 -2.37 -4.63
C LEU A 134 -7.98 -2.24 -4.50
N LEU A 135 -7.20 -3.20 -5.00
CA LEU A 135 -5.74 -3.17 -4.92
C LEU A 135 -5.14 -1.99 -5.68
N PHE A 136 -5.50 -1.82 -6.95
CA PHE A 136 -4.98 -0.74 -7.80
C PHE A 136 -5.53 0.61 -7.39
N GLY A 137 -6.82 0.70 -7.02
CA GLY A 137 -7.43 1.92 -6.52
C GLY A 137 -6.77 2.38 -5.21
N TYR A 138 -6.50 1.45 -4.29
CA TYR A 138 -5.80 1.75 -3.05
C TYR A 138 -4.37 2.23 -3.31
N ALA A 139 -3.64 1.55 -4.20
CA ALA A 139 -2.31 1.97 -4.61
C ALA A 139 -2.31 3.36 -5.26
N ALA A 140 -3.29 3.65 -6.13
CA ALA A 140 -3.42 4.94 -6.81
C ALA A 140 -3.74 6.07 -5.82
N ILE A 141 -4.64 5.86 -4.87
CA ILE A 141 -4.97 6.86 -3.83
C ILE A 141 -3.71 7.25 -3.04
N HIS A 142 -2.88 6.28 -2.67
CA HIS A 142 -1.64 6.50 -1.91
C HIS A 142 -0.54 7.23 -2.70
N LEU A 143 -0.68 7.40 -4.02
CA LEU A 143 0.18 8.32 -4.77
C LEU A 143 -0.09 9.78 -4.40
N PHE A 144 -1.32 10.13 -4.03
CA PHE A 144 -1.73 11.50 -3.73
C PHE A 144 -1.70 11.82 -2.23
N ILE A 145 -2.00 10.85 -1.37
CA ILE A 145 -2.08 11.06 0.08
C ILE A 145 -0.82 10.61 0.82
N GLU A 146 -0.69 11.00 2.08
CA GLU A 146 0.37 10.56 3.00
C GLU A 146 0.52 9.03 2.99
N ILE A 147 1.77 8.57 2.91
CA ILE A 147 2.12 7.15 3.01
C ILE A 147 2.74 6.82 4.37
N GLN A 148 2.33 5.69 4.95
CA GLN A 148 2.88 5.16 6.20
C GLN A 148 2.81 3.64 6.17
N GLY A 149 3.84 2.93 6.66
CA GLY A 149 3.92 1.46 6.59
C GLY A 149 2.65 0.75 7.08
N ARG A 150 2.01 1.29 8.13
CA ARG A 150 0.77 0.76 8.73
C ARG A 150 -0.44 0.73 7.81
N TYR A 151 -0.52 1.61 6.81
CA TYR A 151 -1.66 1.62 5.88
C TYR A 151 -1.67 0.36 5.01
N ARG A 152 -0.52 -0.29 4.79
CA ARG A 152 -0.50 -1.59 4.09
C ARG A 152 -1.33 -2.68 4.76
N LEU A 153 -1.53 -2.60 6.08
CA LEU A 153 -2.33 -3.58 6.82
C LEU A 153 -3.76 -3.67 6.29
N ASP A 154 -4.31 -2.57 5.78
CA ASP A 154 -5.65 -2.52 5.19
C ASP A 154 -5.78 -3.45 3.98
N MET A 155 -4.68 -3.66 3.24
CA MET A 155 -4.64 -4.48 2.03
C MET A 155 -4.14 -5.91 2.26
N ILE A 156 -3.64 -6.23 3.47
CA ILE A 156 -3.16 -7.59 3.78
C ILE A 156 -4.22 -8.66 3.52
N PRO A 157 -5.50 -8.51 3.92
CA PRO A 157 -6.51 -9.53 3.64
C PRO A 157 -6.65 -9.84 2.14
N ILE A 158 -6.62 -8.80 1.30
CA ILE A 158 -6.69 -8.95 -0.16
C ILE A 158 -5.43 -9.65 -0.69
N LEU A 159 -4.25 -9.25 -0.21
CA LEU A 159 -2.99 -9.90 -0.58
C LEU A 159 -2.96 -11.38 -0.16
N VAL A 160 -3.49 -11.72 1.01
CA VAL A 160 -3.58 -13.10 1.50
C VAL A 160 -4.49 -13.94 0.60
N LEU A 161 -5.64 -13.42 0.17
CA LEU A 161 -6.53 -14.12 -0.77
C LEU A 161 -5.85 -14.33 -2.12
N LEU A 162 -5.22 -13.28 -2.66
CA LEU A 162 -4.58 -13.30 -3.96
C LEU A 162 -3.37 -14.25 -3.98
N GLN A 163 -2.52 -14.22 -2.95
CA GLN A 163 -1.37 -15.11 -2.85
C GLN A 163 -1.80 -16.57 -2.65
N SER A 164 -2.86 -16.83 -1.88
CA SER A 164 -3.40 -18.19 -1.71
C SER A 164 -3.88 -18.77 -3.04
N TYR A 165 -4.61 -17.97 -3.83
CA TYR A 165 -5.01 -18.38 -5.18
C TYR A 165 -3.79 -18.58 -6.09
N GLY A 166 -2.76 -17.74 -5.98
CA GLY A 166 -1.51 -17.90 -6.71
C GLY A 166 -0.76 -19.19 -6.37
N VAL A 167 -0.69 -19.57 -5.09
CA VAL A 167 -0.13 -20.86 -4.65
C VAL A 167 -0.92 -22.02 -5.25
N TYR A 168 -2.26 -21.98 -5.17
CA TYR A 168 -3.12 -22.98 -5.79
C TYR A 168 -2.89 -23.08 -7.31
N ALA A 169 -2.87 -21.94 -8.01
CA ALA A 169 -2.69 -21.87 -9.45
C ALA A 169 -1.29 -22.34 -9.90
N ALA A 170 -0.26 -22.13 -9.09
CA ALA A 170 1.08 -22.66 -9.32
C ALA A 170 1.10 -24.18 -9.11
N TYR A 171 0.55 -24.65 -7.99
CA TYR A 171 0.47 -26.08 -7.65
C TYR A 171 -0.27 -26.88 -8.72
N SER A 172 -1.48 -26.45 -9.11
CA SER A 172 -2.29 -27.14 -10.13
C SER A 172 -1.61 -27.22 -11.49
N ARG A 173 -0.80 -26.21 -11.87
CA ARG A 173 -0.02 -26.24 -13.11
C ARG A 173 1.15 -27.21 -13.03
N ILE A 174 1.84 -27.25 -11.88
CA ILE A 174 2.96 -28.18 -11.66
C ILE A 174 2.43 -29.62 -11.69
N THR A 175 1.32 -29.92 -11.01
CA THR A 175 0.74 -31.27 -11.00
C THR A 175 0.29 -31.70 -12.40
N LEU A 176 -0.43 -30.84 -13.14
CA LEU A 176 -0.84 -31.13 -14.52
C LEU A 176 0.36 -31.40 -15.45
N TRP A 177 1.46 -30.67 -15.27
CA TRP A 177 2.67 -30.84 -16.06
C TRP A 177 3.37 -32.18 -15.76
N LEU A 178 3.33 -32.63 -14.50
CA LEU A 178 3.88 -33.90 -14.05
C LEU A 178 2.97 -35.10 -14.38
N SER A 179 1.68 -34.89 -14.67
CA SER A 179 0.76 -35.96 -15.02
C SER A 179 1.12 -36.65 -16.36
N PRO A 180 0.98 -37.98 -16.45
CA PRO A 180 1.09 -38.72 -17.72
C PRO A 180 0.17 -38.13 -18.79
N ARG A 181 0.57 -38.17 -20.06
CA ARG A 181 -0.19 -37.56 -21.17
C ARG A 181 -1.65 -38.01 -21.26
N ALA A 182 -1.99 -39.21 -20.81
CA ALA A 182 -3.36 -39.74 -20.82
C ALA A 182 -4.34 -38.98 -19.88
N ASP A 183 -3.84 -38.38 -18.79
CA ASP A 183 -4.68 -37.65 -17.82
C ASP A 183 -4.81 -36.15 -18.14
N ARG A 184 -3.99 -35.62 -19.06
CA ARG A 184 -4.03 -34.20 -19.47
C ARG A 184 -5.27 -33.85 -20.29
N ASP A 185 -5.84 -34.82 -20.99
CA ASP A 185 -7.02 -34.62 -21.85
C ASP A 185 -8.35 -34.71 -21.08
N GLN A 186 -8.33 -35.13 -19.81
CA GLN A 186 -9.54 -35.35 -18.99
C GLN A 186 -9.75 -34.34 -17.85
N GLY A 187 -8.84 -33.38 -17.66
CA GLY A 187 -8.77 -32.62 -16.40
C GLY A 187 -8.59 -31.12 -16.53
N VAL A 188 -9.63 -30.40 -16.97
CA VAL A 188 -10.03 -29.10 -16.40
C VAL A 188 -11.55 -28.95 -16.61
N PRO A 189 -12.41 -29.08 -15.59
CA PRO A 189 -13.75 -28.50 -15.70
C PRO A 189 -13.57 -26.98 -15.77
N MET A 190 -14.13 -26.39 -16.83
CA MET A 190 -14.18 -24.96 -17.09
C MET A 190 -14.54 -24.16 -15.85
#